data_AF-A0A0G4K4W9-F1
#
_entry.id   AF-A0A0G4K4W9-F1
#
_cell.length_a   1.000
_cell.length_b   1.000
_cell.length_c   1.000
_cell.angle_alpha   90.00
_cell.angle_beta   90.00
_cell.angle_gamma   90.00
#
_symmetry.space_group_name_H-M   'P 1'
#
loop_
_entity.id
_entity.type
_entity.pdbx_description
1 polymer ?
#
loop_
_entity_poly.entity_id
_entity_poly.type
_entity_poly.pdbx_seq_one_letter_code
_entity_poly.pdbx_strand_id
1 'polypeptide(L)'
;MASLSDKEINATLTKIRTEYEQGAEKYGSRIYNVNSFNDRYREALQNRQDLSNFLIVEIKILEDIKTTLRDRELERQRKKAEEEKAKENSFMSKVDNMIEKFKSATEKYPLEDMNPKADQEICHLYGAFKELYNCFSVIRFFSCGPASDYVVETAIKDYDNQFQKFIIPIGENKVPQIFSDYVFALNNGDNSSRAEQFILKESGFFLHAFIEKMNNIKQLALKASSDGEIVLPDYLNVQSPRVYKFFKGKTKEEMYDATIAYANAMINDFRLQSFKKDAR
;
A
#
# COMPACT_ATOMS: atom_id res chain seq x y z
N MET A 1 -1.80 34.60 65.32
CA MET A 1 -1.75 33.27 64.68
C MET A 1 -0.99 32.35 65.61
N ALA A 2 -1.44 31.12 65.81
CA ALA A 2 -0.80 30.19 66.76
C ALA A 2 0.63 29.87 66.28
N SER A 3 1.63 30.14 67.12
CA SER A 3 3.01 29.70 66.92
C SER A 3 3.01 28.18 66.86
N LEU A 4 3.57 27.60 65.79
CA LEU A 4 3.82 26.16 65.75
C LEU A 4 4.69 25.76 66.95
N SER A 5 4.45 24.58 67.51
CA SER A 5 5.35 24.03 68.51
C SER A 5 6.68 23.62 67.86
N ASP A 6 7.76 23.64 68.63
CA ASP A 6 9.10 23.25 68.14
C ASP A 6 9.12 21.84 67.54
N LYS A 7 8.23 20.95 67.99
CA LYS A 7 8.07 19.61 67.43
C LYS A 7 7.45 19.63 66.03
N GLU A 8 6.46 20.49 65.79
CA GLU A 8 5.79 20.64 64.50
C GLU A 8 6.68 21.34 63.47
N ILE A 9 7.47 22.33 63.91
CA ILE A 9 8.47 23.01 63.08
C ILE A 9 9.51 22.00 62.57
N ASN A 10 10.09 21.20 63.46
CA ASN A 10 11.11 20.20 63.10
C ASN A 10 10.55 19.07 62.22
N ALA A 11 9.32 18.63 62.47
CA ALA A 11 8.66 17.62 61.64
C ALA A 11 8.38 18.15 60.22
N THR A 12 7.94 19.40 60.10
CA THR A 12 7.65 20.05 58.81
C THR A 12 8.93 20.33 58.03
N LEU A 13 9.99 20.79 58.70
CA LEU A 13 11.29 21.01 58.10
C LEU A 13 11.89 19.72 57.51
N THR A 14 11.81 18.62 58.26
CA THR A 14 12.26 17.30 57.78
C THR A 14 11.50 16.90 56.51
N LYS A 15 10.18 17.08 56.47
CA LYS A 15 9.37 16.76 55.28
C LYS A 15 9.76 17.60 54.07
N ILE A 16 9.92 18.92 54.23
CA ILE A 16 10.34 19.84 53.16
C ILE A 16 11.70 19.43 52.62
N ARG A 17 12.64 19.13 53.52
CA ARG A 17 13.99 18.69 53.14
C ARG A 17 13.96 17.39 52.33
N THR A 18 13.21 16.39 52.80
CA THR A 18 13.04 15.12 52.09
C THR A 18 12.42 15.31 50.72
N GLU A 19 11.44 16.22 50.59
CA GLU A 19 10.83 16.57 49.30
C GLU A 19 11.83 17.22 48.33
N TYR A 20 12.72 18.09 48.82
CA TYR A 20 13.81 18.62 48.01
C TYR A 20 14.82 17.54 47.59
N GLU A 21 15.19 16.64 48.49
CA GLU A 21 16.13 15.55 48.21
C GLU A 21 15.56 14.57 47.17
N GLN A 22 14.31 14.12 47.36
CA GLN A 22 13.62 13.24 46.41
C GLN A 22 13.33 13.91 45.08
N GLY A 23 12.94 15.19 45.10
CA GLY A 23 12.74 15.98 43.88
C GLY A 23 14.04 16.19 43.10
N ALA A 24 15.16 16.39 43.80
CA ALA A 24 16.48 16.55 43.18
C ALA A 24 16.97 15.27 42.52
N GLU A 25 16.69 14.11 43.13
CA GLU A 25 16.97 12.81 42.54
C GLU A 25 16.16 12.57 41.26
N LYS A 26 14.86 12.88 41.30
CA LYS A 26 13.93 12.57 40.19
C LYS A 26 13.99 13.56 39.03
N TYR A 27 14.15 14.85 39.31
CA TYR A 27 14.06 15.93 38.31
C TYR A 27 15.36 16.74 38.17
N GLY A 28 16.37 16.45 38.99
CA GLY A 28 17.67 17.11 38.99
C GLY A 28 17.79 18.25 40.00
N SER A 29 19.01 18.43 40.51
CA SER A 29 19.38 19.44 41.51
C SER A 29 19.22 20.90 41.06
N ARG A 30 19.04 21.13 39.75
CA ARG A 30 18.73 22.45 39.17
C ARG A 30 17.30 22.89 39.47
N ILE A 31 16.36 21.95 39.59
CA ILE A 31 14.93 22.23 39.82
C ILE A 31 14.62 22.15 41.31
N TYR A 32 15.08 21.10 41.98
CA TYR A 32 15.00 20.97 43.44
C TYR A 32 16.40 21.18 44.03
N ASN A 33 16.68 22.40 44.50
CA ASN A 33 18.01 22.74 45.00
C ASN A 33 18.07 22.65 46.53
N VAL A 34 18.53 21.49 47.02
CA VAL A 34 18.71 21.20 48.45
C VAL A 34 19.68 22.17 49.13
N ASN A 35 20.76 22.57 48.44
CA ASN A 35 21.75 23.50 49.01
C ASN A 35 21.15 24.88 49.21
N SER A 36 20.42 25.38 48.21
CA SER A 36 19.73 26.67 48.28
C SER A 36 18.66 26.70 49.36
N PHE A 37 17.94 25.59 49.58
CA PHE A 37 17.02 25.46 50.73
C PHE A 37 17.77 25.54 52.07
N ASN A 38 18.86 24.78 52.22
CA ASN A 38 19.65 24.79 53.45
C ASN A 38 20.28 26.16 53.74
N ASP A 39 20.68 26.90 52.71
CA ASP A 39 21.22 28.25 52.84
C ASP A 39 20.14 29.24 53.29
N ARG A 40 18.94 29.20 52.66
CA ARG A 40 17.77 30.00 53.11
C ARG A 40 17.38 29.68 54.56
N TYR A 41 17.43 28.41 54.95
CA TYR A 41 17.12 27.98 56.32
C TYR A 41 18.16 28.51 57.32
N ARG A 42 19.45 28.46 57.00
CA ARG A 42 20.52 29.04 57.83
C ARG A 42 20.36 30.55 57.98
N GLU A 43 20.01 31.24 56.89
CA GLU A 43 19.76 32.68 56.90
C GLU A 43 18.56 33.06 57.78
N ALA A 44 17.46 32.30 57.70
CA ALA A 44 16.28 32.49 58.55
C ALA A 44 16.62 32.35 60.04
N LEU A 45 17.49 31.40 60.40
CA LEU A 45 17.98 31.21 61.77
C LEU A 45 18.89 32.37 62.23
N GLN A 46 19.82 32.82 61.39
CA GLN A 46 20.74 33.92 61.71
C GLN A 46 19.99 35.25 61.92
N ASN A 47 18.97 35.50 61.09
CA ASN A 47 18.16 36.71 61.12
C ASN A 47 16.99 36.66 62.12
N ARG A 48 16.89 35.58 62.92
CA ARG A 48 15.80 35.34 63.89
C ARG A 48 14.40 35.52 63.28
N GLN A 49 14.23 35.06 62.05
CA GLN A 49 12.94 35.10 61.38
C GLN A 49 11.94 34.14 62.02
N ASP A 50 10.64 34.41 61.85
CA ASP A 50 9.59 33.47 62.24
C ASP A 50 9.64 32.23 61.34
N LEU A 51 10.08 31.11 61.92
CA LEU A 51 10.22 29.82 61.22
C LEU A 51 8.88 29.31 60.68
N SER A 52 7.75 29.68 61.29
CA SER A 52 6.43 29.30 60.78
C SER A 52 6.18 29.96 59.42
N ASN A 53 6.52 31.23 59.27
CA ASN A 53 6.39 31.95 58.00
C ASN A 53 7.39 31.45 56.95
N PHE A 54 8.62 31.14 57.36
CA PHE A 54 9.62 30.53 56.49
C PHE A 54 9.11 29.20 55.89
N LEU A 55 8.56 28.30 56.73
CA LEU A 55 8.03 27.02 56.28
C LEU A 55 6.86 27.18 55.31
N ILE A 56 5.96 28.15 55.54
CA ILE A 56 4.84 28.44 54.63
C ILE A 56 5.35 28.89 53.26
N VAL A 57 6.34 29.78 53.22
CA VAL A 57 6.94 30.25 51.97
C VAL A 57 7.60 29.09 51.22
N GLU A 58 8.32 28.22 51.93
CA GLU A 58 9.02 27.10 51.30
C GLU A 58 8.07 26.00 50.79
N ILE A 59 6.97 25.73 51.51
CA ILE A 59 5.89 24.86 51.03
C ILE A 59 5.31 25.41 49.73
N LYS A 60 5.06 26.72 49.66
CA LYS A 60 4.55 27.37 48.45
C LYS A 60 5.52 27.24 47.28
N ILE A 61 6.82 27.42 47.51
CA ILE A 61 7.85 27.23 46.47
C ILE A 61 7.84 25.79 45.95
N LEU A 62 7.73 24.80 46.84
CA LEU A 62 7.63 23.38 46.45
C LEU A 62 6.36 23.10 45.63
N GLU A 63 5.22 23.67 46.01
CA GLU A 63 3.96 23.56 45.27
C GLU A 63 4.04 24.19 43.87
N ASP A 64 4.67 25.35 43.74
CA ASP A 64 4.90 26.03 42.45
C ASP A 64 5.79 25.18 41.53
N ILE A 65 6.86 24.57 42.07
CA ILE A 65 7.72 23.64 41.34
C ILE A 65 6.92 22.43 40.86
N LYS A 66 6.13 21.81 41.75
CA LYS A 66 5.30 20.63 41.43
C LYS A 66 4.28 20.95 40.34
N THR A 67 3.65 22.13 40.40
CA THR A 67 2.65 22.58 39.42
C THR A 67 3.30 22.80 38.05
N THR A 68 4.43 23.52 38.01
CA THR A 68 5.18 23.78 36.77
C THR A 68 5.64 22.49 36.09
N LEU A 69 6.08 21.49 36.87
CA LEU A 69 6.48 20.19 36.33
C LEU A 69 5.30 19.40 35.77
N ARG A 70 4.15 19.44 36.45
CA ARG A 70 2.92 18.79 35.98
C ARG A 70 2.46 19.39 34.65
N ASP A 71 2.48 20.71 34.52
CA ASP A 71 2.08 21.40 33.29
C ASP A 71 3.01 21.07 32.12
N ARG A 72 4.34 21.03 32.37
CA ARG A 72 5.32 20.62 31.36
C ARG A 72 5.12 19.18 30.90
N GLU A 73 4.78 18.28 31.81
CA GLU A 73 4.54 16.87 31.46
C GLU A 73 3.25 16.72 30.66
N LEU A 74 2.19 17.45 31.02
CA LEU A 74 0.94 17.51 30.24
C LEU A 74 1.17 18.08 28.85
N GLU A 75 1.98 19.14 28.71
CA GLU A 75 2.31 19.72 27.41
C GLU A 75 3.12 18.75 26.54
N ARG A 76 4.08 18.02 27.13
CA ARG A 76 4.82 16.96 26.42
C ARG A 76 3.91 15.83 25.95
N GLN A 77 2.96 15.40 26.78
CA GLN A 77 2.00 14.36 26.40
C GLN A 77 1.10 14.83 25.27
N ARG A 78 0.62 16.08 25.31
CA ARG A 78 -0.18 16.67 24.22
C ARG A 78 0.61 16.74 22.91
N LYS A 79 1.85 17.24 22.94
CA LYS A 79 2.72 17.30 21.75
C LYS A 79 2.99 15.92 21.16
N LYS A 80 3.29 14.91 21.99
CA LYS A 80 3.46 13.53 21.53
C LYS A 80 2.19 12.99 20.87
N ALA A 81 1.02 13.20 21.48
CA ALA A 81 -0.25 12.75 20.92
C ALA A 81 -0.60 13.46 19.60
N GLU A 82 -0.28 14.76 19.46
CA GLU A 82 -0.45 15.51 18.21
C GLU A 82 0.50 15.02 17.11
N GLU A 83 1.77 14.76 17.44
CA GLU A 83 2.75 14.20 16.49
C GLU A 83 2.37 12.79 16.02
N GLU A 84 1.87 11.94 16.91
CA GLU A 84 1.38 10.61 16.57
C GLU A 84 0.16 10.69 15.65
N LYS A 85 -0.83 11.54 15.97
CA LYS A 85 -1.99 11.78 15.10
C LYS A 85 -1.59 12.34 13.73
N ALA A 86 -0.63 13.25 13.67
CA ALA A 86 -0.15 13.81 12.40
C ALA A 86 0.54 12.74 11.54
N LYS A 87 1.32 11.84 12.15
CA LYS A 87 1.93 10.70 11.45
C LYS A 87 0.89 9.70 10.95
N GLU A 88 -0.11 9.38 11.77
CA GLU A 88 -1.21 8.49 11.41
C GLU A 88 -2.02 9.05 10.23
N ASN A 89 -2.39 10.34 10.28
CA ASN A 89 -3.09 11.03 9.19
C ASN A 89 -2.26 11.04 7.90
N SER A 90 -0.93 11.22 7.99
CA SER A 90 -0.04 11.16 6.83
C SER A 90 0.04 9.75 6.22
N PHE A 91 0.04 8.71 7.05
CA PHE A 91 0.05 7.33 6.59
C PHE A 91 -1.27 6.94 5.92
N MET A 92 -2.42 7.23 6.56
CA MET A 92 -3.74 6.99 5.98
C MET A 92 -3.91 7.71 4.63
N SER A 93 -3.52 8.99 4.54
CA SER A 93 -3.56 9.74 3.29
C SER A 93 -2.69 9.12 2.19
N LYS A 94 -1.51 8.56 2.54
CA LYS A 94 -0.68 7.83 1.57
C LYS A 94 -1.34 6.54 1.09
N VAL A 95 -2.00 5.80 1.99
CA VAL A 95 -2.73 4.58 1.65
C VAL A 95 -3.91 4.91 0.73
N ASP A 96 -4.71 5.91 1.05
CA ASP A 96 -5.85 6.34 0.23
C ASP A 96 -5.41 6.77 -1.17
N ASN A 97 -4.38 7.63 -1.26
CA ASN A 97 -3.81 8.04 -2.54
C ASN A 97 -3.29 6.85 -3.37
N MET A 98 -2.75 5.83 -2.70
CA MET A 98 -2.27 4.61 -3.36
C MET A 98 -3.43 3.76 -3.88
N ILE A 99 -4.49 3.58 -3.08
CA ILE A 99 -5.71 2.87 -3.48
C ILE A 99 -6.35 3.57 -4.69
N GLU A 100 -6.52 4.89 -4.62
CA GLU A 100 -7.13 5.69 -5.69
C GLU A 100 -6.31 5.60 -6.98
N LYS A 101 -4.98 5.75 -6.87
CA LYS A 101 -4.07 5.61 -8.02
C LYS A 101 -4.24 4.26 -8.72
N PHE A 102 -4.38 3.18 -7.96
CA PHE A 102 -4.53 1.86 -8.58
C PHE A 102 -5.92 1.65 -9.17
N LYS A 103 -6.99 2.16 -8.53
CA LYS A 103 -8.33 2.13 -9.12
C LYS A 103 -8.37 2.87 -10.46
N SER A 104 -7.83 4.09 -10.50
CA SER A 104 -7.77 4.85 -11.75
C SER A 104 -6.89 4.17 -12.81
N ALA A 105 -5.86 3.42 -12.41
CA ALA A 105 -5.02 2.68 -13.35
C ALA A 105 -5.76 1.49 -14.00
N THR A 106 -6.67 0.83 -13.28
CA THR A 106 -7.42 -0.34 -13.78
C THR A 106 -8.69 0.05 -14.55
N GLU A 107 -9.30 1.22 -14.28
CA GLU A 107 -10.52 1.70 -14.93
C GLU A 107 -10.42 1.86 -16.46
N LYS A 108 -9.22 2.06 -17.01
CA LYS A 108 -9.01 2.19 -18.47
C LYS A 108 -9.27 0.90 -19.25
N TYR A 109 -9.20 -0.25 -18.57
CA TYR A 109 -9.46 -1.56 -19.17
C TYR A 109 -10.98 -1.78 -19.29
N PRO A 110 -11.45 -2.55 -20.29
CA PRO A 110 -12.87 -2.86 -20.40
C PRO A 110 -13.43 -3.47 -19.11
N LEU A 111 -14.63 -3.05 -18.71
CA LEU A 111 -15.35 -3.68 -17.61
C LEU A 111 -16.18 -4.84 -18.16
N GLU A 112 -15.96 -6.05 -17.65
CA GLU A 112 -16.73 -7.23 -18.00
C GLU A 112 -17.41 -7.78 -16.76
N ASP A 113 -18.74 -7.81 -16.77
CA ASP A 113 -19.52 -8.29 -15.63
C ASP A 113 -19.53 -9.83 -15.59
N MET A 114 -19.03 -10.37 -14.50
CA MET A 114 -19.06 -11.81 -14.20
C MET A 114 -20.06 -12.15 -13.10
N ASN A 115 -20.31 -11.22 -12.18
CA ASN A 115 -21.18 -11.38 -11.03
C ASN A 115 -21.50 -10.00 -10.43
N PRO A 116 -22.75 -9.73 -10.01
CA PRO A 116 -23.12 -8.44 -9.41
C PRO A 116 -22.33 -8.05 -8.14
N LYS A 117 -21.75 -9.04 -7.44
CA LYS A 117 -20.94 -8.83 -6.23
C LYS A 117 -19.43 -8.87 -6.48
N ALA A 118 -19.00 -9.02 -7.73
CA ALA A 118 -17.58 -9.09 -8.07
C ALA A 118 -16.89 -7.74 -7.82
N ASP A 119 -15.63 -7.82 -7.38
CA ASP A 119 -14.76 -6.68 -7.27
C ASP A 119 -14.50 -6.10 -8.67
N GLN A 120 -14.63 -4.78 -8.80
CA GLN A 120 -14.40 -4.06 -10.04
C GLN A 120 -13.00 -4.32 -10.61
N GLU A 121 -11.99 -4.47 -9.76
CA GLU A 121 -10.64 -4.79 -10.23
C GLU A 121 -10.60 -6.14 -10.96
N ILE A 122 -11.27 -7.16 -10.43
CA ILE A 122 -11.33 -8.48 -11.06
C ILE A 122 -12.14 -8.44 -12.36
N CYS A 123 -13.22 -7.65 -12.40
CA CYS A 123 -13.99 -7.40 -13.63
C CYS A 123 -13.17 -6.68 -14.71
N HIS A 124 -12.39 -5.66 -14.35
CA HIS A 124 -11.47 -4.98 -15.26
C HIS A 124 -10.32 -5.89 -15.70
N LEU A 125 -9.81 -6.75 -14.81
CA LEU A 125 -8.78 -7.73 -15.16
C LEU A 125 -9.30 -8.72 -16.21
N TYR A 126 -10.53 -9.20 -16.05
CA TYR A 126 -11.15 -10.09 -17.04
C TYR A 126 -11.31 -9.40 -18.40
N GLY A 127 -11.82 -8.16 -18.42
CA GLY A 127 -11.91 -7.39 -19.66
C GLY A 127 -10.54 -7.07 -20.29
N ALA A 128 -9.52 -6.81 -19.47
CA ALA A 128 -8.14 -6.63 -19.93
C ALA A 128 -7.61 -7.90 -20.62
N PHE A 129 -7.89 -9.09 -20.07
CA PHE A 129 -7.54 -10.36 -20.70
C PHE A 129 -8.27 -10.57 -22.02
N LYS A 130 -9.58 -10.29 -22.11
CA LYS A 130 -10.33 -10.39 -23.38
C LYS A 130 -9.74 -9.48 -24.45
N GLU A 131 -9.40 -8.24 -24.09
CA GLU A 131 -8.76 -7.31 -25.02
C GLU A 131 -7.36 -7.80 -25.44
N LEU A 132 -6.54 -8.28 -24.49
CA LEU A 132 -5.23 -8.87 -24.80
C LEU A 132 -5.36 -10.11 -25.70
N TYR A 133 -6.37 -10.95 -25.48
CA TYR A 133 -6.63 -12.13 -26.32
C TYR A 133 -7.02 -11.74 -27.75
N ASN A 134 -7.81 -10.69 -27.91
CA ASN A 134 -8.14 -10.15 -29.22
C ASN A 134 -6.88 -9.59 -29.91
N CYS A 135 -6.01 -8.90 -29.17
CA CYS A 135 -4.72 -8.46 -29.68
C CYS A 135 -3.85 -9.65 -30.14
N PHE A 136 -3.74 -10.69 -29.31
CA PHE A 136 -3.03 -11.91 -29.61
C PHE A 136 -3.61 -12.65 -30.83
N SER A 137 -4.93 -12.67 -30.99
CA SER A 137 -5.60 -13.29 -32.14
C SER A 137 -5.23 -12.61 -33.46
N VAL A 138 -5.06 -11.29 -33.46
CA VAL A 138 -4.56 -10.55 -34.62
C VAL A 138 -3.11 -10.94 -34.92
N ILE A 139 -2.25 -11.01 -33.90
CA ILE A 139 -0.86 -11.46 -34.08
C ILE A 139 -0.81 -12.88 -34.66
N ARG A 140 -1.63 -13.79 -34.13
CA ARG A 140 -1.78 -15.16 -34.65
C ARG A 140 -2.17 -15.17 -36.12
N PHE A 141 -3.17 -14.39 -36.51
CA PHE A 141 -3.63 -14.31 -37.91
C PHE A 141 -2.49 -13.95 -38.87
N PHE A 142 -1.65 -12.97 -38.51
CA PHE A 142 -0.52 -12.55 -39.36
C PHE A 142 0.73 -13.42 -39.23
N SER A 143 0.82 -14.23 -38.19
CA SER A 143 1.99 -15.06 -37.92
C SER A 143 1.83 -16.51 -38.36
N CYS A 144 0.60 -16.98 -38.62
CA CYS A 144 0.25 -18.35 -39.02
C CYS A 144 -0.28 -18.44 -40.47
N GLY A 145 0.20 -17.58 -41.38
CA GLY A 145 -0.22 -17.59 -42.80
C GLY A 145 0.42 -18.72 -43.62
N PRO A 146 0.12 -18.85 -44.93
CA PRO A 146 0.62 -19.94 -45.79
C PRO A 146 2.15 -20.08 -45.89
N ALA A 147 2.89 -19.06 -45.47
CA ALA A 147 4.35 -19.02 -45.42
C ALA A 147 4.90 -19.00 -43.99
N SER A 148 4.10 -19.33 -42.97
CA SER A 148 4.54 -19.32 -41.58
C SER A 148 5.46 -20.49 -41.27
N ASP A 149 6.49 -20.22 -40.48
CA ASP A 149 7.35 -21.24 -39.90
C ASP A 149 6.52 -22.15 -38.95
N TYR A 150 6.60 -23.47 -39.16
CA TYR A 150 5.94 -24.48 -38.32
C TYR A 150 6.27 -24.33 -36.83
N VAL A 151 7.49 -23.88 -36.50
CA VAL A 151 7.92 -23.62 -35.13
C VAL A 151 7.13 -22.45 -34.52
N VAL A 152 6.90 -21.40 -35.30
CA VAL A 152 6.11 -20.22 -34.88
C VAL A 152 4.65 -20.61 -34.69
N GLU A 153 4.07 -21.36 -35.63
CA GLU A 153 2.68 -21.83 -35.53
C GLU A 153 2.45 -22.71 -34.30
N THR A 154 3.36 -23.66 -34.05
CA THR A 154 3.30 -24.55 -32.88
C THR A 154 3.40 -23.75 -31.58
N ALA A 155 4.35 -22.81 -31.48
CA ALA A 155 4.51 -21.98 -30.29
C ALA A 155 3.27 -21.11 -30.00
N ILE A 156 2.65 -20.54 -31.05
CA ILE A 156 1.42 -19.76 -30.93
C ILE A 156 0.26 -20.64 -30.46
N LYS A 157 0.11 -21.84 -31.02
CA LYS A 157 -0.97 -22.77 -30.66
C LYS A 157 -0.87 -23.25 -29.20
N ASP A 158 0.33 -23.55 -28.73
CA ASP A 158 0.56 -23.96 -27.34
C ASP A 158 0.19 -22.84 -26.35
N TYR A 159 0.43 -21.58 -26.73
CA TYR A 159 0.04 -20.43 -25.91
C TYR A 159 -1.45 -20.10 -25.98
N ASP A 160 -2.08 -20.27 -27.14
CA ASP A 160 -3.53 -20.12 -27.30
C ASP A 160 -4.25 -21.02 -26.28
N ASN A 161 -3.86 -22.30 -26.18
CA ASN A 161 -4.42 -23.23 -25.19
C ASN A 161 -4.27 -22.77 -23.73
N GLN A 162 -3.17 -22.10 -23.39
CA GLN A 162 -2.96 -21.55 -22.04
C GLN A 162 -3.82 -20.31 -21.81
N PHE A 163 -3.92 -19.43 -22.82
CA PHE A 163 -4.72 -18.21 -22.78
C PHE A 163 -6.21 -18.53 -22.62
N GLN A 164 -6.70 -19.58 -23.28
CA GLN A 164 -8.13 -19.97 -23.24
C GLN A 164 -8.70 -20.11 -21.83
N LYS A 165 -7.89 -20.51 -20.84
CA LYS A 165 -8.31 -20.61 -19.42
C LYS A 165 -8.80 -19.29 -18.82
N PHE A 166 -8.31 -18.16 -19.35
CA PHE A 166 -8.64 -16.80 -18.94
C PHE A 166 -9.86 -16.23 -19.67
N ILE A 167 -10.26 -16.83 -20.80
CA ILE A 167 -11.21 -16.20 -21.74
C ILE A 167 -12.44 -17.04 -22.00
N ILE A 168 -12.27 -18.34 -22.26
CA ILE A 168 -13.35 -19.21 -22.71
C ILE A 168 -14.25 -19.54 -21.52
N PRO A 169 -15.53 -19.13 -21.55
CA PRO A 169 -16.50 -19.50 -20.54
C PRO A 169 -16.71 -21.01 -20.51
N ILE A 170 -16.70 -21.59 -19.31
CA ILE A 170 -16.98 -23.02 -19.10
C ILE A 170 -18.06 -23.22 -18.03
N GLY A 171 -18.78 -24.34 -18.14
CA GLY A 171 -19.78 -24.75 -17.15
C GLY A 171 -21.04 -23.88 -17.11
N GLU A 172 -21.85 -24.10 -16.09
CA GLU A 172 -23.16 -23.46 -15.92
C GLU A 172 -23.05 -21.96 -15.64
N ASN A 173 -22.00 -21.54 -14.92
CA ASN A 173 -21.77 -20.15 -14.54
C ASN A 173 -21.33 -19.26 -15.71
N LYS A 174 -21.00 -19.83 -16.88
CA LYS A 174 -20.55 -19.10 -18.08
C LYS A 174 -19.41 -18.10 -17.79
N VAL A 175 -18.47 -18.51 -16.94
CA VAL A 175 -17.24 -17.76 -16.65
C VAL A 175 -16.01 -18.60 -17.00
N PRO A 176 -14.86 -17.99 -17.31
CA PRO A 176 -13.64 -18.74 -17.58
C PRO A 176 -13.16 -19.53 -16.36
N GLN A 177 -12.38 -20.57 -16.61
CA GLN A 177 -11.94 -21.54 -15.60
C GLN A 177 -11.30 -20.88 -14.38
N ILE A 178 -10.46 -19.87 -14.57
CA ILE A 178 -9.76 -19.23 -13.45
C ILE A 178 -10.69 -18.42 -12.52
N PHE A 179 -11.87 -18.03 -13.00
CA PHE A 179 -12.85 -17.24 -12.27
C PHE A 179 -13.96 -18.10 -11.65
N SER A 180 -13.97 -19.42 -11.90
CA SER A 180 -15.06 -20.31 -11.47
C SER A 180 -15.23 -20.33 -9.95
N ASP A 181 -14.13 -20.51 -9.22
CA ASP A 181 -14.13 -20.62 -7.76
C ASP A 181 -14.48 -19.29 -7.10
N TYR A 182 -14.08 -18.18 -7.74
CA TYR A 182 -14.43 -16.84 -7.30
C TYR A 182 -15.94 -16.59 -7.40
N VAL A 183 -16.53 -16.85 -8.57
CA VAL A 183 -17.97 -16.70 -8.78
C VAL A 183 -18.77 -17.66 -7.90
N PHE A 184 -18.28 -18.88 -7.70
CA PHE A 184 -18.88 -19.83 -6.78
C PHE A 184 -18.90 -19.31 -5.34
N ALA A 185 -17.77 -18.79 -4.84
CA ALA A 185 -17.70 -18.21 -3.50
C ALA A 185 -18.66 -17.01 -3.34
N LEU A 186 -18.72 -16.12 -4.33
CA LEU A 186 -19.64 -14.96 -4.31
C LEU A 186 -21.12 -15.36 -4.27
N ASN A 187 -21.49 -16.40 -5.02
CA ASN A 187 -22.86 -16.90 -5.06
C ASN A 187 -23.29 -17.50 -3.72
N ASN A 188 -22.38 -18.20 -3.03
CA ASN A 188 -22.64 -18.82 -1.72
C ASN A 188 -22.51 -17.82 -0.56
N GLY A 189 -22.00 -16.61 -0.80
CA GLY A 189 -21.70 -15.64 0.26
C GLY A 189 -20.47 -16.02 1.08
N ASP A 190 -19.60 -16.86 0.55
CA ASP A 190 -18.34 -17.26 1.17
C ASP A 190 -17.28 -16.17 0.99
N ASN A 191 -16.20 -16.27 1.78
CA ASN A 191 -15.05 -15.39 1.63
C ASN A 191 -14.32 -15.62 0.30
N SER A 192 -14.40 -14.65 -0.61
CA SER A 192 -13.81 -14.69 -1.95
C SER A 192 -12.31 -14.35 -1.99
N SER A 193 -11.72 -13.82 -0.92
CA SER A 193 -10.34 -13.31 -0.94
C SER A 193 -9.29 -14.34 -1.36
N ARG A 194 -9.50 -15.63 -1.03
CA ARG A 194 -8.59 -16.70 -1.45
C ARG A 194 -8.63 -16.90 -2.97
N ALA A 195 -9.82 -16.84 -3.57
CA ALA A 195 -10.00 -17.00 -5.01
C ALA A 195 -9.48 -15.76 -5.77
N GLU A 196 -9.66 -14.55 -5.22
CA GLU A 196 -9.08 -13.31 -5.77
C GLU A 196 -7.55 -13.38 -5.82
N GLN A 197 -6.91 -13.78 -4.72
CA GLN A 197 -5.46 -13.95 -4.69
C GLN A 197 -4.96 -15.00 -5.68
N PHE A 198 -5.72 -16.08 -5.86
CA PHE A 198 -5.42 -17.10 -6.86
C PHE A 198 -5.48 -16.53 -8.29
N ILE A 199 -6.54 -15.78 -8.62
CA ILE A 199 -6.70 -15.13 -9.93
C ILE A 199 -5.53 -14.18 -10.19
N LEU A 200 -5.20 -13.29 -9.25
CA LEU A 200 -4.11 -12.34 -9.42
C LEU A 200 -2.77 -13.06 -9.62
N LYS A 201 -2.50 -14.10 -8.84
CA LYS A 201 -1.27 -14.88 -8.94
C LYS A 201 -1.14 -15.59 -10.29
N GLU A 202 -2.17 -16.31 -10.73
CA GLU A 202 -2.16 -17.01 -12.02
C GLU A 202 -2.10 -16.02 -13.19
N SER A 203 -2.75 -14.86 -13.06
CA SER A 203 -2.68 -13.77 -14.03
C SER A 203 -1.27 -13.23 -14.18
N GLY A 204 -0.58 -12.96 -13.07
CA GLY A 204 0.80 -12.53 -13.10
C GLY A 204 1.73 -13.57 -13.73
N PHE A 205 1.63 -14.83 -13.30
CA PHE A 205 2.40 -15.92 -13.88
C PHE A 205 2.21 -16.05 -15.39
N PHE A 206 0.97 -15.95 -15.83
CA PHE A 206 0.65 -16.01 -17.25
C PHE A 206 1.24 -14.81 -18.01
N LEU A 207 1.06 -13.59 -17.53
CA LEU A 207 1.51 -12.38 -18.23
C LEU A 207 3.03 -12.31 -18.37
N HIS A 208 3.79 -12.66 -17.33
CA HIS A 208 5.26 -12.70 -17.42
C HIS A 208 5.72 -13.73 -18.45
N ALA A 209 5.13 -14.93 -18.43
CA ALA A 209 5.46 -15.97 -19.38
C ALA A 209 5.03 -15.61 -20.82
N PHE A 210 3.86 -14.97 -20.97
CA PHE A 210 3.36 -14.45 -22.23
C PHE A 210 4.32 -13.44 -22.85
N ILE A 211 4.81 -12.46 -22.07
CA ILE A 211 5.78 -11.46 -22.56
C ILE A 211 7.05 -12.13 -23.07
N GLU A 212 7.62 -13.07 -22.31
CA GLU A 212 8.83 -13.78 -22.72
C GLU A 212 8.59 -14.54 -24.03
N LYS A 213 7.45 -15.22 -24.16
CA LYS A 213 7.14 -16.03 -25.33
C LYS A 213 6.78 -15.19 -26.55
N MET A 214 6.07 -14.09 -26.38
CA MET A 214 5.81 -13.14 -27.46
C MET A 214 7.11 -12.50 -27.97
N ASN A 215 8.08 -12.20 -27.09
CA ASN A 215 9.40 -11.74 -27.51
C ASN A 215 10.14 -12.79 -28.35
N ASN A 216 10.12 -14.05 -27.91
CA ASN A 216 10.75 -15.15 -28.66
C ASN A 216 10.08 -15.35 -30.03
N ILE A 217 8.74 -15.33 -30.08
CA ILE A 217 7.97 -15.46 -31.32
C ILE A 217 8.26 -14.27 -32.25
N LYS A 218 8.31 -13.03 -31.73
CA LYS A 218 8.67 -11.83 -32.50
C LYS A 218 10.00 -12.03 -33.23
N GLN A 219 11.04 -12.50 -32.53
CA GLN A 219 12.36 -12.70 -33.10
C GLN A 219 12.39 -13.75 -34.23
N LEU A 220 11.57 -14.80 -34.14
CA LEU A 220 11.43 -15.80 -35.20
C LEU A 220 10.60 -15.27 -36.37
N ALA A 221 9.48 -14.60 -36.07
CA ALA A 221 8.51 -14.13 -37.06
C ALA A 221 9.03 -12.97 -37.92
N LEU A 222 9.98 -12.15 -37.42
CA LEU A 222 10.61 -11.07 -38.17
C LEU A 222 11.73 -11.57 -39.09
N LYS A 223 12.44 -12.65 -38.74
CA LYS A 223 13.45 -13.26 -39.62
C LYS A 223 12.84 -13.85 -40.90
N ALA A 224 11.57 -14.23 -40.86
CA ALA A 224 10.89 -14.96 -41.92
C ALA A 224 10.01 -14.07 -42.83
N SER A 225 9.94 -12.75 -42.62
CA SER A 225 9.04 -11.86 -43.39
C SER A 225 9.74 -10.58 -43.81
N SER A 226 9.48 -10.12 -45.04
CA SER A 226 9.84 -8.78 -45.51
C SER A 226 8.89 -7.73 -44.93
N ASP A 227 9.45 -6.63 -44.41
CA ASP A 227 8.71 -5.50 -43.82
C ASP A 227 7.78 -4.83 -44.85
N GLY A 228 6.48 -5.11 -44.71
CA GLY A 228 5.41 -4.38 -45.38
C GLY A 228 4.38 -3.94 -44.36
N GLU A 229 3.67 -2.85 -44.66
CA GLU A 229 2.51 -2.44 -43.86
C GLU A 229 1.47 -3.56 -43.86
N ILE A 230 0.97 -3.87 -42.66
CA ILE A 230 -0.08 -4.87 -42.50
C ILE A 230 -1.44 -4.21 -42.73
N VAL A 231 -2.18 -4.74 -43.71
CA VAL A 231 -3.58 -4.38 -43.92
C VAL A 231 -4.44 -5.18 -42.95
N LEU A 232 -5.04 -4.51 -41.96
CA LEU A 232 -5.98 -5.12 -41.03
C LEU A 232 -7.30 -5.48 -41.75
N PRO A 233 -7.91 -6.63 -41.46
CA PRO A 233 -9.20 -6.98 -42.05
C PRO A 233 -10.32 -6.03 -41.61
N ASP A 234 -11.19 -5.62 -42.55
CA ASP A 234 -12.28 -4.68 -42.29
C ASP A 234 -13.27 -5.17 -41.21
N TYR A 235 -13.49 -6.48 -41.13
CA TYR A 235 -14.38 -7.07 -40.11
C TYR A 235 -13.86 -6.83 -38.68
N LEU A 236 -12.55 -6.63 -38.48
CA LEU A 236 -11.96 -6.36 -37.16
C LEU A 236 -12.44 -5.01 -36.62
N ASN A 237 -12.68 -4.03 -37.49
CA ASN A 237 -13.21 -2.72 -37.09
C ASN A 237 -14.64 -2.81 -36.53
N VAL A 238 -15.41 -3.81 -36.96
CA VAL A 238 -16.78 -4.04 -36.47
C VAL A 238 -16.77 -4.86 -35.18
N GLN A 239 -15.98 -5.95 -35.14
CA GLN A 239 -15.97 -6.88 -34.00
C GLN A 239 -15.20 -6.33 -32.79
N SER A 240 -14.07 -5.67 -33.04
CA SER A 240 -13.18 -5.16 -31.99
C SER A 240 -12.62 -3.78 -32.36
N PRO A 241 -13.45 -2.71 -32.31
CA PRO A 241 -13.04 -1.36 -32.71
C PRO A 241 -11.83 -0.82 -31.93
N ARG A 242 -11.70 -1.18 -30.64
CA ARG A 242 -10.53 -0.82 -29.81
C ARG A 242 -9.25 -1.43 -30.36
N VAL A 243 -9.27 -2.74 -30.66
CA VAL A 243 -8.11 -3.48 -31.20
C VAL A 243 -7.77 -3.04 -32.62
N TYR A 244 -8.79 -2.77 -33.45
CA TYR A 244 -8.56 -2.20 -34.78
C TYR A 244 -7.82 -0.86 -34.69
N LYS A 245 -8.30 0.07 -33.85
CA LYS A 245 -7.62 1.36 -33.62
C LYS A 245 -6.22 1.18 -33.03
N PHE A 246 -6.04 0.20 -32.14
CA PHE A 246 -4.78 -0.10 -31.49
C PHE A 246 -3.68 -0.52 -32.49
N PHE A 247 -4.03 -1.27 -33.54
CA PHE A 247 -3.08 -1.73 -34.55
C PHE A 247 -3.10 -0.95 -35.88
N LYS A 248 -4.04 -0.03 -36.08
CA LYS A 248 -4.17 0.70 -37.34
C LYS A 248 -2.87 1.44 -37.68
N GLY A 249 -2.34 1.18 -38.88
CA GLY A 249 -1.12 1.81 -39.39
C GLY A 249 0.17 1.31 -38.74
N LYS A 250 0.13 0.20 -38.01
CA LYS A 250 1.32 -0.42 -37.41
C LYS A 250 1.94 -1.45 -38.33
N THR A 251 3.27 -1.54 -38.30
CA THR A 251 4.01 -2.64 -38.91
C THR A 251 3.88 -3.92 -38.07
N LYS A 252 4.32 -5.06 -38.62
CA LYS A 252 4.35 -6.35 -37.89
C LYS A 252 5.10 -6.22 -36.57
N GLU A 253 6.29 -5.65 -36.60
CA GLU A 253 7.13 -5.43 -35.41
C GLU A 253 6.40 -4.57 -34.37
N GLU A 254 5.83 -3.43 -34.78
CA GLU A 254 5.13 -2.53 -33.88
C GLU A 254 3.89 -3.16 -33.25
N MET A 255 3.21 -4.08 -33.94
CA MET A 255 2.07 -4.82 -33.38
C MET A 255 2.51 -5.77 -32.25
N TYR A 256 3.63 -6.48 -32.43
CA TYR A 256 4.22 -7.30 -31.36
C TYR A 256 4.60 -6.44 -30.15
N ASP A 257 5.32 -5.34 -30.38
CA ASP A 257 5.76 -4.44 -29.32
C ASP A 257 4.59 -3.80 -28.58
N ALA A 258 3.55 -3.39 -29.30
CA ALA A 258 2.33 -2.85 -28.69
C ALA A 258 1.63 -3.91 -27.82
N THR A 259 1.53 -5.16 -28.29
CA THR A 259 0.91 -6.25 -27.52
C THR A 259 1.71 -6.59 -26.26
N ILE A 260 3.04 -6.63 -26.37
CA ILE A 260 3.95 -6.83 -25.23
C ILE A 260 3.87 -5.67 -24.24
N ALA A 261 3.80 -4.43 -24.74
CA ALA A 261 3.65 -3.24 -23.90
C ALA A 261 2.31 -3.24 -23.16
N TYR A 262 1.23 -3.68 -23.81
CA TYR A 262 -0.08 -3.84 -23.16
C TYR A 262 -0.02 -4.87 -22.02
N ALA A 263 0.58 -6.04 -22.23
CA ALA A 263 0.75 -7.05 -21.18
C ALA A 263 1.63 -6.53 -20.03
N ASN A 264 2.69 -5.76 -20.31
CA ASN A 264 3.52 -5.11 -19.29
C ASN A 264 2.73 -4.05 -18.51
N ALA A 265 1.87 -3.28 -19.18
CA ALA A 265 1.00 -2.31 -18.52
C ALA A 265 0.04 -3.03 -17.54
N MET A 266 -0.58 -4.14 -17.97
CA MET A 266 -1.41 -4.96 -17.09
C MET A 266 -0.66 -5.41 -15.83
N ILE A 267 0.59 -5.89 -15.96
CA ILE A 267 1.40 -6.28 -14.80
C ILE A 267 1.56 -5.11 -13.83
N ASN A 268 1.73 -3.90 -14.34
CA ASN A 268 1.94 -2.73 -13.50
C ASN A 268 0.66 -2.24 -12.83
N ASP A 269 -0.41 -2.12 -13.61
CA ASP A 269 -1.67 -1.54 -13.16
C ASP A 269 -2.39 -2.46 -12.16
N PHE A 270 -2.36 -3.78 -12.38
CA PHE A 270 -2.96 -4.78 -11.48
C PHE A 270 -1.99 -5.30 -10.40
N ARG A 271 -0.82 -4.67 -10.26
CA ARG A 271 0.18 -4.98 -9.21
C ARG A 271 0.66 -6.43 -9.22
N LEU A 272 0.96 -6.95 -10.41
CA LEU A 272 1.34 -8.35 -10.63
C LEU A 272 2.85 -8.56 -10.75
N GLN A 273 3.67 -7.57 -10.35
CA GLN A 273 5.12 -7.59 -10.52
C GLN A 273 5.79 -8.73 -9.73
N SER A 274 5.25 -9.04 -8.54
CA SER A 274 5.77 -10.06 -7.62
C SER A 274 5.45 -11.49 -8.05
N PHE A 275 4.45 -11.67 -8.91
CA PHE A 275 3.99 -12.99 -9.35
C PHE A 275 4.79 -13.47 -10.57
N LYS A 276 6.08 -13.77 -10.37
CA LYS A 276 6.92 -14.47 -11.34
C LYS A 276 7.09 -15.92 -10.93
N LYS A 277 6.97 -16.85 -11.89
CA LYS A 277 7.39 -18.23 -11.62
C LYS A 277 8.91 -18.24 -11.53
N ASP A 278 9.45 -18.79 -10.45
CA ASP A 278 10.88 -19.09 -10.39
C ASP A 278 11.22 -20.01 -11.56
N ALA A 279 12.25 -19.65 -12.34
CA ALA A 279 12.78 -20.51 -13.37
C ALA A 279 13.33 -21.77 -12.67
N ARG A 280 12.59 -22.87 -12.76
CA ARG A 280 13.06 -24.22 -12.43
C ARG A 280 13.53 -24.90 -13.70
#